data_AF-A0A7X1J0N7-F1
#
_entry.id   AF-A0A7X1J0N7-F1
#
_cell.length_a   1.000
_cell.length_b   1.000
_cell.length_c   1.000
_cell.angle_alpha   90.00
_cell.angle_beta   90.00
_cell.angle_gamma   90.00
#
_symmetry.space_group_name_H-M   'P 1'
#
loop_
_entity.id
_entity.type
_entity.pdbx_description
1 polymer ?
#
loop_
_entity_poly.entity_id
_entity_poly.type
_entity_poly.pdbx_seq_one_letter_code
_entity_poly.pdbx_strand_id
1 'polypeptide(L)'
;MTDNYDPYSAAPIGHNRPPLSAYETVKQEIEDLFDEAKHFADGDPIDSQELADAITKLHDSLHEAGKRADEARKDEAKPHDDAKAEIQARYNLLIGNTKTTGKGKVVLGKETLQTLLTPWRTRVAAEKEAAAKAAREEADRIAREAQEAMRASAGNLEEREKAEELLAVAKKADRWAKREDRSATTGTGLRTIWHCTLENEGKALDWAYGLAPDRFKELVQSMAEETVRAGMRQVPGFKVWDERVAR
;
A
#
# COMPACT_ATOMS: atom_id res chain seq x y z
N MET A 1 -16.11 -84.36 13.52
CA MET A 1 -15.97 -82.90 13.49
C MET A 1 -14.50 -82.62 13.29
N THR A 2 -14.10 -82.49 12.03
CA THR A 2 -12.70 -82.32 11.60
C THR A 2 -12.33 -80.85 11.72
N ASP A 3 -11.33 -80.60 12.56
CA ASP A 3 -10.67 -79.34 12.79
C ASP A 3 -10.00 -78.88 11.48
N ASN A 4 -10.47 -77.78 10.90
CA ASN A 4 -10.00 -77.27 9.62
C ASN A 4 -8.84 -76.30 9.88
N TYR A 5 -7.68 -76.84 10.28
CA TYR A 5 -6.43 -76.08 10.34
C TYR A 5 -5.84 -76.02 8.93
N ASP A 6 -5.99 -74.86 8.28
CA ASP A 6 -5.32 -74.54 7.03
C ASP A 6 -3.94 -73.93 7.33
N PRO A 7 -2.82 -74.64 7.09
CA PRO A 7 -1.47 -74.12 7.34
C PRO A 7 -1.04 -73.03 6.35
N TYR A 8 -1.88 -72.66 5.37
CA TYR A 8 -1.61 -71.62 4.37
C TYR A 8 -2.40 -70.32 4.56
N SER A 9 -3.16 -70.18 5.64
CA SER A 9 -3.75 -68.89 6.03
C SER A 9 -2.65 -67.94 6.53
N ALA A 10 -2.02 -67.20 5.62
CA ALA A 10 -1.14 -66.10 5.97
C ALA A 10 -1.90 -65.11 6.89
N ALA A 11 -1.30 -64.75 8.02
CA ALA A 11 -1.82 -63.70 8.89
C ALA A 11 -2.14 -62.46 8.03
N PRO A 12 -3.30 -61.80 8.19
CA PRO A 12 -3.61 -60.60 7.43
C PRO A 12 -2.44 -59.62 7.64
N ILE A 13 -1.80 -59.20 6.54
CA ILE A 13 -0.70 -58.24 6.55
C ILE A 13 -1.19 -57.03 7.34
N GLY A 14 -0.71 -56.94 8.58
CA GLY A 14 -1.13 -55.93 9.53
C GLY A 14 -0.80 -54.57 8.95
N HIS A 15 -1.78 -53.67 9.04
CA HIS A 15 -1.67 -52.25 8.77
C HIS A 15 -0.40 -51.69 9.43
N ASN A 16 0.69 -51.59 8.68
CA ASN A 16 1.85 -50.84 9.10
C ASN A 16 1.45 -49.37 9.03
N ARG A 17 0.84 -48.86 10.12
CA ARG A 17 0.71 -47.43 10.32
C ARG A 17 2.12 -46.86 10.16
N PRO A 18 2.35 -45.93 9.20
CA PRO A 18 3.66 -45.29 9.10
C PRO A 18 4.02 -44.70 10.47
N PRO A 19 5.33 -44.65 10.82
CA PRO A 19 5.75 -44.00 12.05
C PRO A 19 5.15 -42.59 12.09
N LEU A 20 4.64 -42.20 13.27
CA LEU A 20 4.06 -40.88 13.48
C LEU A 20 5.03 -39.80 13.00
N SER A 21 4.50 -38.74 12.38
CA SER A 21 5.33 -37.58 12.05
C SER A 21 5.86 -36.92 13.33
N ALA A 22 6.88 -36.05 13.20
CA ALA A 22 7.37 -35.26 14.33
C ALA A 22 6.23 -34.42 14.95
N TYR A 23 5.39 -33.82 14.09
CA TYR A 23 4.17 -33.14 14.51
C TYR A 23 3.20 -34.06 15.26
N GLU A 24 2.87 -35.23 14.71
CA GLU A 24 1.90 -36.14 15.34
C GLU A 24 2.40 -36.68 16.69
N THR A 25 3.71 -36.92 16.79
CA THR A 25 4.36 -37.38 18.03
C THR A 25 4.27 -36.32 19.12
N VAL A 26 4.68 -35.08 18.83
CA VAL A 26 4.65 -33.99 19.81
C VAL A 26 3.22 -33.56 20.13
N LYS A 27 2.32 -33.60 19.13
CA LYS A 27 0.90 -33.34 19.33
C LYS A 27 0.31 -34.30 20.35
N GLN A 28 0.52 -35.60 20.18
CA GLN A 28 0.00 -36.61 21.09
C GLN A 28 0.51 -36.39 22.52
N GLU A 29 1.81 -36.15 22.69
CA GLU A 29 2.39 -35.88 24.00
C GLU A 29 1.82 -34.63 24.67
N ILE A 30 1.67 -33.53 23.93
CA ILE A 30 1.08 -32.30 24.47
C ILE A 30 -0.39 -32.53 24.84
N GLU A 31 -1.16 -33.25 24.01
CA GLU A 31 -2.56 -33.58 24.29
C GLU A 31 -2.68 -34.43 25.56
N ASP A 32 -1.83 -35.45 25.73
CA ASP A 32 -1.79 -36.30 26.92
C ASP A 32 -1.44 -35.51 28.19
N LEU A 33 -0.37 -34.69 28.14
CA LEU A 33 0.04 -33.83 29.27
C LEU A 33 -1.02 -32.77 29.60
N PHE A 34 -1.71 -32.24 28.58
CA PHE A 34 -2.77 -31.27 28.77
C PHE A 34 -4.01 -31.89 29.42
N ASP A 35 -4.36 -33.12 29.03
CA ASP A 35 -5.42 -33.88 29.69
C ASP A 35 -5.05 -34.22 31.14
N GLU A 36 -3.78 -34.57 31.43
CA GLU A 36 -3.30 -34.72 32.80
C GLU A 36 -3.40 -33.41 33.60
N ALA A 37 -3.06 -32.27 32.99
CA ALA A 37 -3.13 -30.96 33.64
C ALA A 37 -4.56 -30.58 34.04
N LYS A 38 -5.58 -31.00 33.28
CA LYS A 38 -7.00 -30.77 33.64
C LYS A 38 -7.38 -31.44 34.95
N HIS A 39 -6.73 -32.54 35.34
CA HIS A 39 -6.99 -33.20 36.62
C HIS A 39 -6.45 -32.44 37.82
N PHE A 40 -5.40 -31.61 37.63
CA PHE A 40 -4.81 -30.80 38.69
C PHE A 40 -5.32 -29.35 38.72
N ALA A 41 -5.77 -28.83 37.58
CA ALA A 41 -6.23 -27.44 37.43
C ALA A 41 -7.76 -27.30 37.59
N ASP A 42 -8.32 -27.83 38.68
CA ASP A 42 -9.75 -27.81 39.00
C ASP A 42 -10.21 -26.55 39.76
N GLY A 43 -9.26 -25.77 40.28
CA GLY A 43 -9.50 -24.51 40.99
C GLY A 43 -9.26 -24.58 42.49
N ASP A 44 -8.91 -25.76 43.02
CA ASP A 44 -8.60 -25.92 44.44
C ASP A 44 -7.18 -25.40 44.77
N PRO A 45 -6.97 -24.84 45.99
CA PRO A 45 -5.66 -24.37 46.41
C PRO A 45 -4.70 -25.53 46.69
N ILE A 46 -3.42 -25.34 46.40
CA ILE A 46 -2.36 -26.31 46.72
C ILE A 46 -2.22 -26.41 48.25
N ASP A 47 -2.40 -27.61 48.81
CA ASP A 47 -2.42 -27.87 50.24
C ASP A 47 -1.25 -28.72 50.76
N SER A 48 -0.42 -29.25 49.87
CA SER A 48 0.70 -30.12 50.18
C SER A 48 1.90 -29.89 49.26
N GLN A 49 3.11 -30.14 49.78
CA GLN A 49 4.34 -30.03 49.00
C GLN A 49 4.38 -31.07 47.87
N GLU A 50 3.85 -32.27 48.11
CA GLU A 50 3.78 -33.34 47.11
C GLU A 50 2.94 -32.92 45.89
N LEU A 51 1.82 -32.23 46.12
CA LEU A 51 0.98 -31.68 45.06
C LEU A 51 1.70 -30.55 44.30
N ALA A 52 2.39 -29.66 45.03
CA ALA A 52 3.20 -28.61 44.41
C ALA A 52 4.27 -29.19 43.46
N ASP A 53 5.02 -30.19 43.93
CA ASP A 53 6.08 -30.84 43.16
C ASP A 53 5.55 -31.57 41.91
N ALA A 54 4.39 -32.23 42.03
CA ALA A 54 3.72 -32.89 40.90
C ALA A 54 3.28 -31.88 39.83
N ILE A 55 2.67 -30.77 40.24
CA ILE A 55 2.26 -29.69 39.33
C ILE A 55 3.47 -29.04 38.66
N THR A 56 4.56 -28.78 39.40
CA THR A 56 5.81 -28.23 38.82
C THR A 56 6.39 -29.17 37.77
N LYS A 57 6.42 -30.48 38.02
CA LYS A 57 6.90 -31.47 37.05
C LYS A 57 6.06 -31.49 35.77
N LEU A 58 4.74 -31.42 35.92
CA LEU A 58 3.81 -31.40 34.78
C LEU A 58 3.94 -30.11 33.95
N HIS A 59 4.07 -28.97 34.63
CA HIS A 59 4.36 -27.69 34.01
C HIS A 59 5.65 -27.73 33.19
N ASP A 60 6.73 -28.23 33.76
CA ASP A 60 8.03 -28.30 33.07
C ASP A 60 7.98 -29.28 31.89
N SER A 61 7.22 -30.38 32.02
CA SER A 61 7.02 -31.33 30.92
C SER A 61 6.27 -30.70 29.74
N LEU A 62 5.21 -29.93 30.00
CA LEU A 62 4.50 -29.15 28.98
C LEU A 62 5.41 -28.11 28.31
N HIS A 63 6.27 -27.45 29.09
CA HIS A 63 7.24 -26.49 28.57
C HIS A 63 8.23 -27.13 27.60
N GLU A 64 8.82 -28.28 27.98
CA GLU A 64 9.76 -29.00 27.12
C GLU A 64 9.08 -29.62 25.89
N ALA A 65 7.83 -30.08 26.00
CA ALA A 65 7.04 -30.51 24.85
C ALA A 65 6.76 -29.34 23.89
N GLY A 66 6.45 -28.16 24.42
CA GLY A 66 6.29 -26.93 23.65
C GLY A 66 7.54 -26.52 22.88
N LYS A 67 8.74 -26.64 23.48
CA LYS A 67 10.01 -26.39 22.78
C LYS A 67 10.21 -27.34 21.60
N ARG A 68 9.99 -28.64 21.81
CA ARG A 68 10.10 -29.65 20.75
C ARG A 68 9.10 -29.42 19.62
N ALA A 69 7.91 -28.91 19.91
CA ALA A 69 6.95 -28.52 18.88
C ALA A 69 7.48 -27.39 18.00
N ASP A 70 8.09 -26.35 18.60
CA ASP A 70 8.67 -25.24 17.83
C ASP A 70 9.91 -25.67 17.03
N GLU A 71 10.73 -26.57 17.56
CA GLU A 71 11.85 -27.18 16.83
C GLU A 71 11.36 -27.98 15.62
N ALA A 72 10.39 -28.88 15.81
CA ALA A 72 9.79 -29.65 14.72
C ALA A 72 9.21 -28.74 13.64
N ARG A 73 8.50 -27.68 14.04
CA ARG A 73 7.96 -26.67 13.11
C ARG A 73 9.07 -25.96 12.33
N LYS A 74 10.18 -25.57 12.98
CA LYS A 74 11.31 -24.92 12.31
C LYS A 74 11.97 -25.86 11.30
N ASP A 75 12.15 -27.12 11.65
CA ASP A 75 12.74 -28.13 10.77
C ASP A 75 11.85 -28.43 9.56
N GLU A 76 10.54 -28.54 9.77
CA GLU A 76 9.57 -28.69 8.68
C GLU A 76 9.52 -27.44 7.77
N ALA A 77 9.58 -26.24 8.34
CA ALA A 77 9.53 -24.99 7.58
C ALA A 77 10.83 -24.70 6.81
N LYS A 78 11.99 -25.14 7.33
CA LYS A 78 13.32 -24.85 6.79
C LYS A 78 13.47 -25.08 5.27
N PRO A 79 13.14 -26.27 4.70
CA PRO A 79 13.28 -26.47 3.26
C PRO A 79 12.37 -25.54 2.44
N HIS A 80 11.22 -25.14 2.96
CA HIS A 80 10.32 -24.20 2.29
C HIS A 80 10.84 -22.76 2.36
N ASP A 81 11.36 -22.35 3.51
CA ASP A 81 11.97 -21.04 3.69
C ASP A 81 13.24 -20.90 2.84
N ASP A 82 14.08 -21.93 2.78
CA ASP A 82 15.28 -21.98 1.93
C ASP A 82 14.92 -21.92 0.44
N ALA A 83 13.94 -22.73 0.00
CA ALA A 83 13.48 -22.72 -1.40
C ALA A 83 12.87 -21.37 -1.79
N LYS A 84 12.08 -20.76 -0.88
CA LYS A 84 11.52 -19.43 -1.07
C LYS A 84 12.63 -18.38 -1.14
N ALA A 85 13.64 -18.45 -0.28
CA ALA A 85 14.77 -17.54 -0.27
C ALA A 85 15.54 -17.61 -1.59
N GLU A 86 15.79 -18.80 -2.13
CA GLU A 86 16.45 -18.97 -3.44
C GLU A 86 15.64 -18.36 -4.59
N ILE A 87 14.33 -18.60 -4.61
CA ILE A 87 13.43 -17.98 -5.61
C ILE A 87 13.50 -16.46 -5.51
N GLN A 88 13.36 -15.91 -4.30
CA GLN A 88 13.41 -14.47 -4.07
C GLN A 88 14.75 -13.89 -4.52
N ALA A 89 15.87 -14.53 -4.20
CA ALA A 89 17.20 -14.10 -4.62
C ALA A 89 17.30 -14.00 -6.16
N ARG A 90 16.86 -15.02 -6.90
CA ARG A 90 16.88 -15.03 -8.37
C ARG A 90 16.03 -13.91 -8.98
N TYR A 91 14.82 -13.71 -8.46
CA TYR A 91 13.93 -12.66 -8.97
C TYR A 91 14.38 -11.26 -8.56
N ASN A 92 14.98 -11.08 -7.38
CA ASN A 92 15.49 -9.79 -6.93
C ASN A 92 16.57 -9.23 -7.87
N LEU A 93 17.41 -10.09 -8.48
CA LEU A 93 18.36 -9.66 -9.51
C LEU A 93 17.70 -9.07 -10.76
N LEU A 94 16.44 -9.46 -11.04
CA LEU A 94 15.70 -9.01 -12.22
C LEU A 94 14.79 -7.83 -11.90
N ILE A 95 14.02 -7.92 -10.81
CA ILE A 95 12.91 -7.01 -10.50
C ILE A 95 12.97 -6.43 -9.09
N GLY A 96 14.01 -6.72 -8.31
CA GLY A 96 14.17 -6.22 -6.95
C GLY A 96 14.17 -4.69 -6.93
N ASN A 97 13.52 -4.11 -5.93
CA ASN A 97 13.44 -2.66 -5.73
C ASN A 97 13.50 -2.31 -4.23
N THR A 98 14.49 -2.87 -3.52
CA THR A 98 14.65 -2.61 -2.09
C THR A 98 16.05 -2.09 -1.79
N LYS A 99 16.20 -1.44 -0.63
CA LYS A 99 17.50 -0.95 -0.17
C LYS A 99 18.50 -2.09 0.07
N THR A 100 18.01 -3.26 0.50
CA THR A 100 18.85 -4.40 0.91
C THR A 100 19.32 -5.23 -0.28
N THR A 101 18.46 -5.45 -1.28
CA THR A 101 18.79 -6.28 -2.46
C THR A 101 19.24 -5.47 -3.69
N GLY A 102 19.21 -4.14 -3.60
CA GLY A 102 19.51 -3.26 -4.71
C GLY A 102 18.42 -3.23 -5.78
N LYS A 103 18.74 -2.60 -6.91
CA LYS A 103 17.84 -2.51 -8.07
C LYS A 103 18.11 -3.66 -9.03
N GLY A 104 17.08 -4.43 -9.34
CA GLY A 104 17.13 -5.43 -10.39
C GLY A 104 17.23 -4.79 -11.78
N LYS A 105 17.62 -5.59 -12.78
CA LYS A 105 17.84 -5.14 -14.16
C LYS A 105 16.67 -4.34 -14.74
N VAL A 106 15.43 -4.73 -14.46
CA VAL A 106 14.24 -4.05 -14.98
C VAL A 106 14.08 -2.65 -14.38
N VAL A 107 14.28 -2.51 -13.07
CA VAL A 107 14.15 -1.22 -12.37
C VAL A 107 15.24 -0.28 -12.86
N LEU A 108 16.49 -0.75 -12.86
CA LEU A 108 17.64 0.02 -13.33
C LEU A 108 17.45 0.48 -14.78
N GLY A 109 17.10 -0.44 -15.68
CA GLY A 109 16.88 -0.13 -17.09
C GLY A 109 15.74 0.88 -17.30
N LYS A 110 14.60 0.71 -16.62
CA LYS A 110 13.48 1.66 -16.71
C LYS A 110 13.86 3.04 -16.22
N GLU A 111 14.55 3.16 -15.08
CA GLU A 111 14.98 4.44 -14.54
C GLU A 111 15.96 5.15 -15.47
N THR A 112 16.98 4.44 -15.97
CA THR A 112 17.95 5.01 -16.91
C THR A 112 17.26 5.50 -18.18
N LEU A 113 16.36 4.70 -18.77
CA LEU A 113 15.58 5.12 -19.93
C LEU A 113 14.67 6.30 -19.61
N GLN A 114 14.06 6.33 -18.44
CA GLN A 114 13.21 7.44 -18.01
C GLN A 114 14.01 8.74 -17.87
N THR A 115 15.25 8.70 -17.39
CA THR A 115 16.15 9.87 -17.35
C THR A 115 16.41 10.44 -18.75
N LEU A 116 16.52 9.60 -19.77
CA LEU A 116 16.68 10.04 -21.17
C LEU A 116 15.37 10.54 -21.78
N LEU A 117 14.26 9.84 -21.51
CA LEU A 117 12.94 10.17 -22.08
C LEU A 117 12.33 11.43 -21.47
N THR A 118 12.63 11.74 -20.21
CA THR A 118 12.07 12.91 -19.50
C THR A 118 12.38 14.23 -20.21
N PRO A 119 13.65 14.62 -20.44
CA PRO A 119 13.96 15.89 -21.11
C PRO A 119 13.42 15.93 -22.55
N TRP A 120 13.42 14.79 -23.26
CA TRP A 120 12.82 14.71 -24.60
C TRP A 120 11.31 14.99 -24.57
N ARG A 121 10.55 14.32 -23.68
CA ARG A 121 9.10 14.53 -23.54
C ARG A 121 8.78 15.96 -23.08
N THR A 122 9.58 16.53 -22.18
CA THR A 122 9.45 17.94 -21.76
C THR A 122 9.64 18.89 -22.93
N ARG A 123 10.69 18.70 -23.75
CA ARG A 123 10.91 19.52 -24.95
C ARG A 123 9.76 19.42 -25.94
N VAL A 124 9.30 18.20 -26.24
CA VAL A 124 8.16 17.97 -27.14
C VAL A 124 6.88 18.62 -26.61
N ALA A 125 6.64 18.55 -25.29
CA ALA A 125 5.50 19.22 -24.66
C ALA A 125 5.59 20.75 -24.81
N ALA A 126 6.75 21.34 -24.54
CA ALA A 126 6.99 22.78 -24.71
C ALA A 126 6.84 23.24 -26.17
N GLU A 127 7.32 22.45 -27.13
CA GLU A 127 7.15 22.73 -28.56
C GLU A 127 5.68 22.74 -28.98
N LYS A 128 4.91 21.75 -28.50
CA LYS A 128 3.47 21.67 -28.78
C LYS A 128 2.69 22.80 -28.10
N GLU A 129 3.05 23.18 -26.87
CA GLU A 129 2.43 24.31 -26.18
C GLU A 129 2.73 25.64 -26.89
N ALA A 130 3.96 25.86 -27.34
CA ALA A 130 4.33 27.02 -28.12
C ALA A 130 3.58 27.07 -29.46
N ALA A 131 3.46 25.94 -30.16
CA ALA A 131 2.69 25.84 -31.40
C ALA A 131 1.19 26.11 -31.17
N ALA A 132 0.61 25.56 -30.09
CA ALA A 132 -0.77 25.82 -29.72
C ALA A 132 -1.00 27.30 -29.37
N LYS A 133 -0.07 27.93 -28.64
CA LYS A 133 -0.11 29.35 -28.31
C LYS A 133 -0.06 30.22 -29.57
N ALA A 134 0.92 29.99 -30.46
CA ALA A 134 1.04 30.72 -31.71
C ALA A 134 -0.20 30.54 -32.60
N ALA A 135 -0.75 29.32 -32.67
CA ALA A 135 -1.97 29.05 -33.43
C ALA A 135 -3.20 29.77 -32.86
N ARG A 136 -3.32 29.89 -31.53
CA ARG A 136 -4.38 30.66 -30.87
C ARG A 136 -4.25 32.15 -31.14
N GLU A 137 -3.05 32.72 -30.96
CA GLU A 137 -2.78 34.14 -31.21
C GLU A 137 -3.08 34.52 -32.66
N GLU A 138 -2.72 33.66 -33.62
CA GLU A 138 -3.01 33.87 -35.04
C GLU A 138 -4.50 33.71 -35.36
N ALA A 139 -5.18 32.69 -34.79
CA ALA A 139 -6.61 32.54 -34.93
C ALA A 139 -7.38 33.74 -34.38
N ASP A 140 -6.97 34.28 -33.22
CA ASP A 140 -7.55 35.47 -32.60
C ASP A 140 -7.32 36.72 -33.45
N ARG A 141 -6.13 36.87 -34.05
CA ARG A 141 -5.82 37.97 -34.98
C ARG A 141 -6.73 37.92 -36.23
N ILE A 142 -6.76 36.77 -36.92
CA ILE A 142 -7.59 36.59 -38.13
C ILE A 142 -9.08 36.75 -37.79
N ALA A 143 -9.53 36.28 -36.62
CA ALA A 143 -10.92 36.43 -36.19
C ALA A 143 -11.30 37.90 -35.97
N ARG A 144 -10.41 38.72 -35.37
CA ARG A 144 -10.64 40.16 -35.23
C ARG A 144 -10.71 40.86 -36.58
N GLU A 145 -9.74 40.59 -37.47
CA GLU A 145 -9.72 41.15 -38.83
C GLU A 145 -10.99 40.79 -39.62
N ALA A 146 -11.46 39.54 -39.54
CA ALA A 146 -12.71 39.11 -40.17
C ALA A 146 -13.96 39.79 -39.55
N GLN A 147 -14.00 39.96 -38.22
CA GLN A 147 -15.10 40.67 -37.55
C GLN A 147 -15.15 42.14 -37.93
N GLU A 148 -13.99 42.81 -38.03
CA GLU A 148 -13.88 44.20 -38.45
C GLU A 148 -14.31 44.38 -39.91
N ALA A 149 -13.86 43.51 -40.82
CA ALA A 149 -14.28 43.51 -42.22
C ALA A 149 -15.80 43.32 -42.36
N MET A 150 -16.39 42.39 -41.59
CA MET A 150 -17.84 42.16 -41.59
C MET A 150 -18.66 43.35 -41.07
N ARG A 151 -18.09 44.14 -40.14
CA ARG A 151 -18.70 45.38 -39.65
C ARG A 151 -18.56 46.52 -40.66
N ALA A 152 -17.41 46.63 -41.32
CA ALA A 152 -17.11 47.67 -42.29
C ALA A 152 -17.90 47.50 -43.61
N SER A 153 -18.15 46.27 -44.05
CA SER A 153 -18.81 45.95 -45.32
C SER A 153 -20.34 46.17 -45.32
N ALA A 154 -20.88 46.97 -44.40
CA ALA A 154 -22.32 47.20 -44.29
C ALA A 154 -22.82 48.02 -45.50
N GLY A 155 -23.71 47.43 -46.30
CA GLY A 155 -24.31 48.10 -47.46
C GLY A 155 -23.49 48.05 -48.75
N ASN A 156 -22.33 47.38 -48.77
CA ASN A 156 -21.50 47.16 -49.97
C ASN A 156 -21.36 45.65 -50.25
N LEU A 157 -21.83 45.20 -51.42
CA LEU A 157 -21.85 43.78 -51.79
C LEU A 157 -20.44 43.21 -52.05
N GLU A 158 -19.58 43.95 -52.75
CA GLU A 158 -18.21 43.50 -53.04
C GLU A 158 -17.36 43.42 -51.77
N GLU A 159 -17.53 44.35 -50.84
CA GLU A 159 -16.86 44.30 -49.54
C GLU A 159 -17.41 43.19 -48.66
N ARG A 160 -18.71 42.86 -48.79
CA ARG A 160 -19.34 41.75 -48.06
C ARG A 160 -18.79 40.41 -48.51
N GLU A 161 -18.59 40.19 -49.80
CA GLU A 161 -17.98 38.95 -50.32
C GLU A 161 -16.57 38.76 -49.77
N LYS A 162 -15.74 39.82 -49.79
CA LYS A 162 -14.38 39.79 -49.20
C LYS A 162 -14.40 39.51 -47.69
N ALA A 163 -15.35 40.09 -46.96
CA ALA A 163 -15.50 39.86 -45.52
C ALA A 163 -15.94 38.40 -45.20
N GLU A 164 -16.79 37.80 -46.03
CA GLU A 164 -17.17 36.38 -45.91
C GLU A 164 -15.98 35.43 -46.20
N GLU A 165 -15.13 35.76 -47.17
CA GLU A 165 -13.88 35.02 -47.41
C GLU A 165 -12.95 35.06 -46.19
N LEU A 166 -12.77 36.24 -45.59
CA LEU A 166 -11.99 36.40 -44.35
C LEU A 166 -12.59 35.60 -43.19
N LEU A 167 -13.92 35.56 -43.08
CA LEU A 167 -14.61 34.73 -42.08
C LEU A 167 -14.38 33.23 -42.31
N ALA A 168 -14.34 32.78 -43.57
CA ALA A 168 -14.01 31.40 -43.90
C ALA A 168 -12.56 31.04 -43.55
N VAL A 169 -11.62 31.98 -43.74
CA VAL A 169 -10.22 31.85 -43.30
C VAL A 169 -10.13 31.81 -41.77
N ALA A 170 -10.85 32.68 -41.06
CA ALA A 170 -10.93 32.67 -39.59
C ALA A 170 -11.42 31.32 -39.04
N LYS A 171 -12.47 30.75 -39.64
CA LYS A 171 -12.98 29.41 -39.27
C LYS A 171 -11.96 28.29 -39.50
N LYS A 172 -11.11 28.40 -40.53
CA LYS A 172 -10.01 27.43 -40.75
C LYS A 172 -8.91 27.60 -39.71
N ALA A 173 -8.55 28.83 -39.37
CA ALA A 173 -7.56 29.15 -38.34
C ALA A 173 -8.00 28.67 -36.94
N ASP A 174 -9.26 28.89 -36.56
CA ASP A 174 -9.81 28.38 -35.29
C ASP A 174 -9.77 26.83 -35.20
N ARG A 175 -10.13 26.13 -36.30
CA ARG A 175 -10.02 24.66 -36.34
C ARG A 175 -8.58 24.18 -36.24
N TRP A 176 -7.63 24.91 -36.82
CA TRP A 176 -6.21 24.62 -36.68
C TRP A 176 -5.75 24.82 -35.22
N ALA A 177 -6.08 25.96 -34.61
CA ALA A 177 -5.74 26.23 -33.21
C ALA A 177 -6.29 25.18 -32.24
N LYS A 178 -7.56 24.76 -32.42
CA LYS A 178 -8.17 23.67 -31.61
C LYS A 178 -7.45 22.33 -31.76
N ARG A 179 -6.90 22.05 -32.95
CA ARG A 179 -6.14 20.81 -33.17
C ARG A 179 -4.78 20.87 -32.47
N GLU A 180 -4.07 21.99 -32.58
CA GLU A 180 -2.77 22.15 -31.92
C GLU A 180 -2.92 22.12 -30.39
N ASP A 181 -3.99 22.70 -29.86
CA ASP A 181 -4.30 22.60 -28.43
C ASP A 181 -4.53 21.15 -27.95
N ARG A 182 -5.29 20.37 -28.74
CA ARG A 182 -5.45 18.94 -28.46
C ARG A 182 -4.13 18.20 -28.55
N SER A 183 -3.28 18.53 -29.52
CA SER A 183 -1.94 17.93 -29.67
C SER A 183 -1.06 18.21 -28.46
N ALA A 184 -1.14 19.41 -27.88
CA ALA A 184 -0.39 19.83 -26.69
C ALA A 184 -0.88 19.14 -25.40
N THR A 185 -2.18 18.86 -25.30
CA THR A 185 -2.80 18.33 -24.09
C THR A 185 -2.96 16.81 -24.06
N THR A 186 -2.74 16.11 -25.19
CA THR A 186 -2.94 14.65 -25.29
C THR A 186 -1.67 13.89 -25.73
N GLY A 187 -1.54 12.64 -25.29
CA GLY A 187 -0.50 11.71 -25.77
C GLY A 187 0.93 12.07 -25.36
N THR A 188 1.14 12.94 -24.37
CA THR A 188 2.47 13.38 -23.93
C THR A 188 3.20 12.36 -23.05
N GLY A 189 2.48 11.36 -22.51
CA GLY A 189 3.04 10.39 -21.56
C GLY A 189 3.53 11.02 -20.24
N LEU A 190 3.12 12.26 -19.97
CA LEU A 190 3.40 13.00 -18.75
C LEU A 190 2.21 12.89 -17.81
N ARG A 191 2.48 12.82 -16.51
CA ARG A 191 1.46 12.83 -15.44
C ARG A 191 1.46 14.19 -14.76
N THR A 192 0.29 14.81 -14.63
CA THR A 192 0.12 16.01 -13.80
C THR A 192 0.13 15.62 -12.33
N ILE A 193 1.02 16.25 -11.54
CA ILE A 193 1.09 16.09 -10.09
C ILE A 193 0.87 17.47 -9.48
N TRP A 194 -0.13 17.58 -8.61
CA TRP A 194 -0.42 18.80 -7.87
C TRP A 194 0.35 18.76 -6.55
N HIS A 195 1.21 19.73 -6.35
CA HIS A 195 1.94 19.91 -5.10
C HIS A 195 1.30 21.05 -4.32
N CYS A 196 1.12 20.86 -3.01
CA CYS A 196 0.70 21.91 -2.08
C CYS A 196 1.82 22.09 -1.06
N THR A 197 2.35 23.30 -0.98
CA THR A 197 3.37 23.68 0.00
C THR A 197 2.74 24.66 0.99
N LEU A 198 3.01 24.46 2.27
CA LEU A 198 2.56 25.39 3.31
C LEU A 198 3.39 26.69 3.22
N GLU A 199 2.79 27.75 2.71
CA GLU A 199 3.47 29.06 2.57
C GLU A 199 3.12 30.04 3.70
N ASN A 200 1.90 29.96 4.22
CA ASN A 200 1.43 30.79 5.33
C ASN A 200 0.67 29.92 6.33
N GLU A 201 1.32 29.67 7.46
CA GLU A 201 0.80 28.78 8.50
C GLU A 201 -0.54 29.26 9.03
N GLY A 202 -0.69 30.55 9.34
CA GLY A 202 -1.93 31.11 9.88
C GLY A 202 -3.12 30.91 8.95
N LYS A 203 -2.98 31.31 7.68
CA LYS A 203 -4.06 31.15 6.68
C LYS A 203 -4.40 29.67 6.43
N ALA A 204 -3.39 28.80 6.45
CA ALA A 204 -3.61 27.37 6.24
C ALA A 204 -4.31 26.71 7.43
N LEU A 205 -3.98 27.11 8.67
CA LEU A 205 -4.67 26.67 9.86
C LEU A 205 -6.13 27.13 9.87
N ASP A 206 -6.39 28.40 9.53
CA ASP A 206 -7.75 28.93 9.40
C ASP A 206 -8.56 28.17 8.36
N TRP A 207 -7.98 27.92 7.18
CA TRP A 207 -8.62 27.13 6.13
C TRP A 207 -8.88 25.68 6.56
N ALA A 208 -7.89 25.03 7.17
CA ALA A 208 -7.98 23.64 7.59
C ALA A 208 -9.03 23.47 8.71
N TYR A 209 -9.08 24.38 9.66
CA TYR A 209 -10.09 24.41 10.70
C TYR A 209 -11.49 24.67 10.13
N GLY A 210 -11.62 25.59 9.17
CA GLY A 210 -12.88 25.85 8.47
C GLY A 210 -13.38 24.66 7.65
N LEU A 211 -12.47 23.88 7.05
CA LEU A 211 -12.80 22.70 6.25
C LEU A 211 -13.19 21.50 7.10
N ALA A 212 -12.44 21.23 8.18
CA ALA A 212 -12.59 20.01 8.99
C ALA A 212 -12.31 20.30 10.47
N PRO A 213 -13.23 20.98 11.18
CA PRO A 213 -13.00 21.44 12.54
C PRO A 213 -12.83 20.29 13.54
N ASP A 214 -13.58 19.20 13.38
CA ASP A 214 -13.54 18.10 14.34
C ASP A 214 -12.23 17.30 14.26
N ARG A 215 -11.74 17.04 13.04
CA ARG A 215 -10.42 16.44 12.83
C ARG A 215 -9.31 17.31 13.41
N PHE A 216 -9.43 18.63 13.29
CA PHE A 216 -8.46 19.55 13.87
C PHE A 216 -8.51 19.52 15.40
N LYS A 217 -9.71 19.53 16.00
CA LYS A 217 -9.89 19.42 17.46
C LYS A 217 -9.31 18.12 18.01
N GLU A 218 -9.54 16.98 17.35
CA GLU A 218 -8.97 15.69 17.74
C GLU A 218 -7.43 15.73 17.76
N LEU A 219 -6.82 16.32 16.74
CA LEU A 219 -5.37 16.51 16.69
C LEU A 219 -4.87 17.35 17.87
N VAL A 220 -5.47 18.52 18.11
CA VAL A 220 -5.05 19.40 19.21
C VAL A 220 -5.29 18.72 20.57
N GLN A 221 -6.39 17.98 20.74
CA GLN A 221 -6.66 17.19 21.94
C GLN A 221 -5.58 16.13 22.17
N SER A 222 -5.18 15.37 21.14
CA SER A 222 -4.13 14.35 21.26
C SER A 222 -2.77 14.95 21.66
N MET A 223 -2.41 16.11 21.10
CA MET A 223 -1.18 16.82 21.46
C MET A 223 -1.22 17.31 22.93
N ALA A 224 -2.38 17.81 23.37
CA ALA A 224 -2.58 18.21 24.76
C ALA A 224 -2.46 17.01 25.72
N GLU A 225 -3.07 15.86 25.41
CA GLU A 225 -2.95 14.65 26.22
C GLU A 225 -1.52 14.10 26.27
N GLU A 226 -0.80 14.13 25.15
CA GLU A 226 0.61 13.70 25.09
C GLU A 226 1.48 14.55 26.01
N THR A 227 1.34 15.88 25.94
CA THR A 227 2.09 16.79 26.82
C THR A 227 1.71 16.63 28.30
N VAL A 228 0.43 16.36 28.60
CA VAL A 228 0.00 16.05 29.97
C VAL A 228 0.61 14.73 30.46
N ARG A 229 0.63 13.69 29.64
CA ARG A 229 1.31 12.41 29.97
C ARG A 229 2.81 12.61 30.19
N ALA A 230 3.44 13.49 29.41
CA ALA A 230 4.85 13.86 29.55
C ALA A 230 5.16 14.69 30.83
N GLY A 231 4.14 15.06 31.61
CA GLY A 231 4.32 15.71 32.91
C GLY A 231 3.82 17.15 32.98
N MET A 232 3.36 17.74 31.88
CA MET A 232 2.77 19.08 31.89
C MET A 232 1.43 19.04 32.64
N ARG A 233 1.16 20.02 33.51
CA ARG A 233 -0.07 20.09 34.31
C ARG A 233 -0.91 21.34 34.03
N GLN A 234 -0.43 22.20 33.14
CA GLN A 234 -1.14 23.37 32.64
C GLN A 234 -0.90 23.46 31.14
N VAL A 235 -1.95 23.30 30.33
CA VAL A 235 -1.86 23.40 28.87
C VAL A 235 -2.79 24.54 28.42
N PRO A 236 -2.28 25.56 27.71
CA PRO A 236 -3.11 26.67 27.26
C PRO A 236 -4.35 26.21 26.48
N GLY A 237 -5.53 26.72 26.85
CA GLY A 237 -6.80 26.35 26.21
C GLY A 237 -7.40 25.02 26.68
N PHE A 238 -6.72 24.27 27.55
CA PHE A 238 -7.20 23.00 28.11
C PHE A 238 -7.32 23.07 29.62
N LYS A 239 -8.40 22.50 30.15
CA LYS A 239 -8.56 22.27 31.59
C LYS A 239 -7.92 20.93 31.94
N VAL A 240 -6.79 20.96 32.64
CA VAL A 240 -6.11 19.76 33.16
C VAL A 240 -6.55 19.53 34.61
N TRP A 241 -6.92 18.29 34.95
CA TRP A 241 -7.36 17.89 36.29
C TRP A 241 -6.99 16.43 36.54
N ASP A 242 -6.92 16.04 37.81
CA ASP A 242 -6.61 14.66 38.23
C ASP A 242 -7.83 13.96 38.86
N GLU A 243 -7.94 12.66 38.59
CA GLU A 243 -8.90 11.75 39.21
C GLU A 243 -8.15 10.57 39.80
N ARG A 244 -8.48 10.16 41.03
CA ARG A 244 -7.96 8.93 41.62
C ARG A 244 -9.06 7.88 41.63
N VAL A 245 -8.87 6.82 40.86
CA VAL A 245 -9.80 5.69 40.76
C VAL A 245 -9.18 4.47 41.45
N ALA A 246 -9.98 3.70 42.19
CA ALA A 246 -9.53 2.45 42.82
C ALA A 246 -9.19 1.40 41.75
N ARG A 247 -8.17 0.58 42.01
CA ARG A 247 -7.62 -0.41 41.06
C ARG A 247 -8.52 -1.62 40.89
#